data_AF-A0A3P7JFQ4-F1
#
_entry.id   AF-A0A3P7JFQ4-F1
#
_cell.length_a   1.000
_cell.length_b   1.000
_cell.length_c   1.000
_cell.angle_alpha   90.00
_cell.angle_beta   90.00
_cell.angle_gamma   90.00
#
_symmetry.space_group_name_H-M   'P 1'
#
loop_
_entity.id
_entity.type
_entity.pdbx_description
1 polymer ?
#
loop_
_entity_poly.entity_id
_entity_poly.type
_entity_poly.pdbx_seq_one_letter_code
_entity_poly.pdbx_strand_id
1 'polypeptide(L)'
;MVLALLLLLLVTTVDGQYSQGHFCIPHPTNIHWVPYSKPPCLHPGQPIFEWPGGSNCSQHLSLHSEQISVDETGLVFAKQRLCFYFTVELIEYTYKWKDVVHTGQFKIGHPKFTKQKRFKRWLRRRNPDPNAIHFQQER
;
A
#
# COMPACT_ATOMS: atom_id res chain seq x y z
N MET A 1 60.29 -19.10 -1.09
CA MET A 1 58.89 -19.23 -1.54
C MET A 1 57.92 -18.68 -0.48
N VAL A 2 57.99 -17.39 -0.17
CA VAL A 2 57.06 -16.77 0.80
C VAL A 2 56.55 -15.40 0.32
N LEU A 3 57.20 -14.77 -0.66
CA LEU A 3 56.82 -13.42 -1.13
C LEU A 3 55.63 -13.36 -2.10
N ALA A 4 55.22 -14.49 -2.71
CA ALA A 4 54.17 -14.48 -3.73
C ALA A 4 52.74 -14.55 -3.16
N LEU A 5 52.57 -14.85 -1.87
CA LEU A 5 51.26 -15.00 -1.23
C LEU A 5 50.73 -13.72 -0.56
N LEU A 6 51.54 -12.67 -0.46
CA LEU A 6 51.17 -11.42 0.22
C LEU A 6 50.61 -10.34 -0.70
N LEU A 7 50.64 -10.54 -2.02
CA LEU A 7 50.21 -9.54 -3.03
C LEU A 7 48.79 -9.76 -3.58
N LEU A 8 48.09 -10.83 -3.16
CA LEU A 8 46.72 -11.13 -3.61
C LEU A 8 45.61 -10.66 -2.63
N LEU A 9 45.97 -10.03 -1.52
CA LEU A 9 45.01 -9.50 -0.53
C LEU A 9 44.75 -7.99 -0.64
N LEU A 10 45.26 -7.34 -1.70
CA LEU A 10 45.10 -5.91 -1.96
C LEU A 10 44.24 -5.63 -3.21
N VAL A 11 43.25 -6.47 -3.51
CA VAL A 11 42.10 -5.99 -4.30
C VAL A 11 41.12 -5.38 -3.33
N THR A 12 41.44 -4.13 -3.01
CA THR A 12 40.65 -3.17 -2.29
C THR A 12 39.18 -3.27 -2.70
N THR A 13 38.36 -3.53 -1.70
CA THR A 13 36.96 -3.12 -1.59
C THR A 13 36.76 -1.77 -2.28
N VAL A 14 36.27 -1.81 -3.53
CA VAL A 14 35.54 -0.67 -4.07
C VAL A 14 34.16 -0.75 -3.42
N ASP A 15 34.10 -0.37 -2.15
CA ASP A 15 32.88 0.16 -1.56
C ASP A 15 32.62 1.45 -2.34
N GLY A 16 31.96 1.29 -3.49
CA GLY A 16 31.34 2.37 -4.19
C GLY A 16 30.36 2.98 -3.21
N GLN A 17 30.79 4.09 -2.61
CA GLN A 17 30.02 4.93 -1.70
C GLN A 17 28.60 5.04 -2.24
N TYR A 18 27.68 4.29 -1.61
CA TYR A 18 26.26 4.52 -1.78
C TYR A 18 26.02 5.93 -1.28
N SER A 19 25.94 6.88 -2.21
CA SER A 19 25.41 8.20 -1.96
C SER A 19 24.07 8.04 -1.23
N GLN A 20 24.07 8.32 0.06
CA GLN A 20 22.90 8.24 0.94
C GLN A 20 21.88 9.31 0.55
N GLY A 21 21.14 9.07 -0.53
CA GLY A 21 19.81 9.65 -0.66
C GLY A 21 18.90 8.88 0.28
N HIS A 22 18.49 9.47 1.39
CA HIS A 22 17.47 8.88 2.25
C HIS A 22 16.11 9.03 1.57
N PHE A 23 15.66 7.99 0.87
CA PHE A 23 14.29 7.94 0.36
C PHE A 23 13.37 7.39 1.45
N CYS A 24 12.32 8.14 1.76
CA CYS A 24 11.24 7.65 2.60
C CYS A 24 10.34 6.75 1.76
N ILE A 25 10.66 5.46 1.77
CA ILE A 25 9.90 4.43 1.07
C ILE A 25 9.23 3.53 2.13
N PRO A 26 7.97 3.14 1.95
CA PRO A 26 7.33 2.22 2.87
C PRO A 26 8.05 0.87 2.89
N HIS A 27 8.32 0.39 4.10
CA HIS A 27 9.03 -0.86 4.31
C HIS A 27 8.21 -2.04 3.77
N PRO A 28 8.81 -2.98 3.00
CA PRO A 28 8.04 -4.00 2.27
C PRO A 28 7.29 -4.98 3.16
N THR A 29 7.72 -5.15 4.41
CA THR A 29 7.05 -6.03 5.38
C THR A 29 5.95 -5.33 6.19
N ASN A 30 5.92 -3.99 6.19
CA ASN A 30 4.95 -3.25 6.98
C ASN A 30 3.60 -3.21 6.28
N ILE A 31 2.53 -3.33 7.07
CA ILE A 31 1.16 -3.18 6.60
C ILE A 31 0.71 -1.76 6.91
N HIS A 32 0.40 -1.00 5.87
CA HIS A 32 -0.25 0.30 6.00
C HIS A 32 -1.74 0.08 6.24
N TRP A 33 -2.23 0.51 7.41
CA TRP A 33 -3.62 0.33 7.78
C TRP A 33 -4.45 1.55 7.39
N VAL A 34 -5.43 1.34 6.52
CA VAL A 34 -6.42 2.36 6.18
C VAL A 34 -7.24 2.70 7.45
N PRO A 35 -7.49 3.99 7.75
CA PRO A 35 -8.26 4.39 8.91
C PRO A 35 -9.65 3.76 8.97
N TYR A 36 -10.11 3.41 10.18
CA TYR A 36 -11.44 2.79 10.41
C TYR A 36 -12.62 3.64 9.93
N SER A 37 -12.43 4.95 9.82
CA SER A 37 -13.43 5.91 9.32
C SER A 37 -13.70 5.77 7.82
N LYS A 38 -12.78 5.16 7.07
CA LYS A 38 -12.95 4.94 5.63
C LYS A 38 -13.71 3.63 5.35
N PRO A 39 -14.36 3.52 4.18
CA PRO A 39 -14.99 2.26 3.80
C PRO A 39 -13.93 1.20 3.47
N PRO A 40 -14.21 -0.10 3.71
CA PRO A 40 -13.29 -1.19 3.37
C PRO A 40 -13.15 -1.44 1.86
N CYS A 41 -13.91 -0.73 1.03
CA CYS A 41 -13.66 -0.64 -0.41
C CYS A 41 -13.44 0.81 -0.78
N LEU A 42 -12.27 1.09 -1.35
CA LEU A 42 -11.91 2.38 -1.91
C LEU A 42 -12.16 2.38 -3.42
N HIS A 43 -12.78 3.44 -3.90
CA HIS A 43 -12.99 3.73 -5.31
C HIS A 43 -11.82 4.56 -5.87
N PRO A 44 -11.60 4.54 -7.20
CA PRO A 44 -10.64 5.43 -7.84
C PRO A 44 -10.81 6.89 -7.40
N GLY A 45 -9.70 7.59 -7.17
CA GLY A 45 -9.64 8.97 -6.70
C GLY A 45 -9.86 9.15 -5.20
N GLN A 46 -10.13 8.09 -4.43
CA GLN A 46 -10.28 8.22 -2.98
C GLN A 46 -8.91 8.24 -2.27
N PRO A 47 -8.72 9.12 -1.26
CA PRO A 47 -7.49 9.19 -0.51
C PRO A 47 -7.35 7.96 0.39
N ILE A 48 -6.12 7.51 0.60
CA ILE A 48 -5.80 6.30 1.35
C ILE A 48 -5.04 6.62 2.64
N PHE A 49 -3.80 7.06 2.53
CA PHE A 49 -2.89 7.41 3.62
C PHE A 49 -1.82 8.40 3.11
N GLU A 50 -1.00 8.93 4.00
CA GLU A 50 0.13 9.80 3.63
C GLU A 50 1.38 8.95 3.38
N TRP A 51 2.01 9.13 2.23
CA TRP A 51 3.26 8.48 1.88
C TRP A 51 4.33 8.82 2.93
N PRO A 52 5.20 7.86 3.33
CA PRO A 52 6.27 8.15 4.28
C PRO A 52 7.06 9.37 3.83
N GLY A 53 7.14 10.38 4.68
CA GLY A 53 7.82 11.64 4.42
C GLY A 53 8.51 12.16 5.68
N GLY A 54 9.41 13.14 5.51
CA GLY A 54 10.15 13.75 6.61
C GLY A 54 11.15 14.79 6.09
N SER A 55 11.70 15.62 6.98
CA SER A 55 12.66 16.69 6.64
C SER A 55 13.92 16.21 5.91
N ASN A 56 14.24 14.92 6.03
CA ASN A 56 15.44 14.30 5.45
C ASN A 56 15.15 13.49 4.19
N CYS A 57 13.94 13.62 3.61
CA CYS A 57 13.52 12.84 2.47
C CYS A 57 13.28 13.70 1.24
N SER A 58 13.88 13.28 0.13
CA SER A 58 13.69 13.91 -1.18
C SER A 58 12.23 13.79 -1.60
N GLN A 59 11.53 14.92 -1.64
CA GLN A 59 10.09 15.00 -1.88
C GLN A 59 9.70 14.69 -3.35
N HIS A 60 10.66 14.70 -4.27
CA HIS A 60 10.42 14.52 -5.71
C HIS A 60 10.78 13.12 -6.20
N LEU A 61 10.12 12.10 -5.66
CA LEU A 61 10.20 10.74 -6.21
C LEU A 61 9.18 10.59 -7.34
N SER A 62 9.63 10.40 -8.58
CA SER A 62 8.75 10.03 -9.70
C SER A 62 8.27 8.59 -9.50
N LEU A 63 7.18 8.42 -8.77
CA LEU A 63 6.57 7.13 -8.47
C LEU A 63 5.51 6.76 -9.51
N HIS A 64 5.60 5.54 -10.04
CA HIS A 64 4.58 4.96 -10.90
C HIS A 64 4.01 3.69 -10.28
N SER A 65 2.69 3.56 -10.27
CA SER A 65 1.96 2.35 -9.86
C SER A 65 0.65 2.30 -10.63
N GLU A 66 0.20 1.10 -10.96
CA GLU A 66 -1.14 0.89 -11.56
C GLU A 66 -2.25 0.99 -10.52
N GLN A 67 -1.92 0.80 -9.24
CA GLN A 67 -2.90 0.63 -8.18
C GLN A 67 -3.15 1.93 -7.40
N ILE A 68 -2.12 2.76 -7.29
CA ILE A 68 -2.14 4.02 -6.53
C ILE A 68 -1.48 5.18 -7.29
N SER A 69 -1.82 6.40 -6.88
CA SER A 69 -1.08 7.63 -7.23
C SER A 69 -0.67 8.35 -5.95
N VAL A 70 0.38 9.16 -6.04
CA VAL A 70 0.85 10.02 -4.94
C VAL A 70 0.83 11.46 -5.43
N ASP A 71 0.20 12.34 -4.67
CA ASP A 71 0.17 13.80 -4.88
C ASP A 71 1.46 14.45 -4.39
N GLU A 72 1.71 15.70 -4.79
CA GLU A 72 2.79 16.58 -4.36
C GLU A 72 2.84 16.74 -2.82
N THR A 73 1.68 16.66 -2.16
CA THR A 73 1.58 16.68 -0.69
C THR A 73 2.05 15.38 -0.03
N GLY A 74 2.27 14.31 -0.81
CA GLY A 74 2.51 12.96 -0.33
C GLY A 74 1.22 12.17 -0.07
N LEU A 75 0.04 12.74 -0.31
CA LEU A 75 -1.22 12.01 -0.12
C LEU A 75 -1.39 10.92 -1.19
N VAL A 76 -1.64 9.69 -0.75
CA VAL A 76 -1.82 8.53 -1.63
C VAL A 76 -3.30 8.39 -1.98
N PHE A 77 -3.59 8.19 -3.26
CA PHE A 77 -4.93 7.95 -3.80
C PHE A 77 -5.03 6.59 -4.49
N ALA A 78 -6.21 5.99 -4.47
CA ALA A 78 -6.48 4.78 -5.22
C ALA A 78 -6.65 5.09 -6.71
N LYS A 79 -5.93 4.41 -7.61
CA LYS A 79 -6.19 4.46 -9.06
C LYS A 79 -7.23 3.45 -9.51
N GLN A 80 -7.26 2.31 -8.83
CA GLN A 80 -8.23 1.25 -9.06
C GLN A 80 -9.06 0.96 -7.81
N ARG A 81 -10.07 0.11 -7.96
CA ARG A 81 -10.88 -0.32 -6.82
C ARG A 81 -10.07 -1.24 -5.90
N LEU A 82 -9.89 -0.85 -4.64
CA LEU A 82 -9.18 -1.63 -3.61
C LEU A 82 -10.18 -2.07 -2.53
N CYS A 83 -10.34 -3.37 -2.31
CA CYS A 83 -11.41 -3.92 -1.47
C CYS A 83 -10.90 -4.95 -0.45
N PHE A 84 -10.76 -4.53 0.80
CA PHE A 84 -10.17 -5.27 1.92
C PHE A 84 -11.14 -6.25 2.59
N TYR A 85 -11.97 -6.94 1.83
CA TYR A 85 -13.02 -7.80 2.40
C TYR A 85 -12.49 -9.07 3.05
N PHE A 86 -11.38 -9.61 2.54
CA PHE A 86 -10.85 -10.91 2.93
C PHE A 86 -9.33 -10.92 3.14
N THR A 87 -8.59 -10.03 2.49
CA THR A 87 -7.12 -9.98 2.56
C THR A 87 -6.60 -8.55 2.57
N VAL A 88 -5.33 -8.41 2.94
CA VAL A 88 -4.51 -7.23 2.63
C VAL A 88 -4.19 -7.24 1.13
N GLU A 89 -4.09 -6.06 0.54
CA GLU A 89 -3.68 -5.86 -0.85
C GLU A 89 -2.17 -5.63 -0.89
N LEU A 90 -1.51 -6.18 -1.92
CA LEU A 90 -0.10 -5.89 -2.21
C LEU A 90 -0.06 -4.77 -3.25
N ILE A 91 0.67 -3.70 -2.94
CA ILE A 91 0.88 -2.57 -3.86
C ILE A 91 2.27 -2.66 -4.44
N GLU A 92 2.34 -2.72 -5.76
CA GLU A 92 3.58 -2.68 -6.54
C GLU A 92 3.76 -1.30 -7.15
N TYR A 93 4.99 -0.80 -7.13
CA TYR A 93 5.34 0.49 -7.69
C TYR A 93 6.78 0.49 -8.21
N THR A 94 7.05 1.39 -9.14
CA THR A 94 8.38 1.69 -9.62
C THR A 94 8.72 3.14 -9.33
N TYR A 95 10.01 3.42 -9.14
CA TYR A 95 10.50 4.77 -8.96
C TYR A 95 11.84 4.95 -9.65
N LYS A 96 12.13 6.18 -10.05
CA LYS A 96 13.42 6.53 -10.66
C LYS A 96 14.35 7.16 -9.65
N TRP A 97 15.58 6.67 -9.59
CA TRP A 97 16.68 7.26 -8.82
C TRP A 97 17.95 7.31 -9.66
N LYS A 98 18.54 8.50 -9.84
CA LYS A 98 19.76 8.69 -10.64
C LYS A 98 19.70 7.96 -11.99
N ASP A 99 18.55 8.11 -12.67
CA ASP A 99 18.23 7.46 -13.95
C ASP A 99 18.11 5.93 -13.94
N VAL A 100 18.22 5.29 -12.77
CA VAL A 100 17.95 3.86 -12.56
C VAL A 100 16.51 3.67 -12.11
N VAL A 101 15.81 2.73 -12.74
CA VAL A 101 14.47 2.33 -12.32
C VAL A 101 14.57 1.27 -11.26
N HIS A 102 13.95 1.53 -10.11
CA HIS A 102 13.81 0.59 -9.01
C HIS A 102 12.37 0.14 -8.90
N THR A 103 12.18 -1.09 -8.44
CA THR A 103 10.88 -1.65 -8.10
C THR A 103 10.74 -1.75 -6.60
N GLY A 104 9.52 -1.58 -6.11
CA GLY A 104 9.20 -1.71 -4.70
C GLY A 104 7.81 -2.27 -4.52
N GLN A 105 7.56 -2.81 -3.34
CA GLN A 105 6.26 -3.32 -2.96
C GLN A 105 5.98 -3.04 -1.48
N PHE A 106 4.73 -2.84 -1.12
CA PHE A 106 4.29 -2.76 0.28
C PHE A 106 2.88 -3.32 0.42
N LYS A 107 2.47 -3.61 1.66
CA LYS A 107 1.13 -4.13 1.95
C LYS A 107 0.23 -3.04 2.47
N ILE A 108 -1.01 -3.05 2.01
CA ILE A 108 -2.08 -2.20 2.54
C ILE A 108 -3.25 -3.04 3.03
N GLY A 109 -3.77 -2.70 4.20
CA GLY A 109 -4.86 -3.43 4.84
C GLY A 109 -5.91 -2.48 5.38
N HIS A 110 -7.06 -3.04 5.75
CA HIS A 110 -8.10 -2.31 6.45
C HIS A 110 -8.51 -3.10 7.69
N PRO A 111 -8.64 -2.47 8.87
CA PRO A 111 -8.89 -3.20 10.10
C PRO A 111 -10.29 -3.87 10.12
N LYS A 112 -11.25 -3.30 9.39
CA LYS A 112 -12.54 -3.93 9.09
C LYS A 112 -12.41 -5.01 8.01
N PHE A 113 -11.90 -6.18 8.38
CA PHE A 113 -11.99 -7.39 7.56
C PHE A 113 -13.41 -7.95 7.64
N THR A 114 -14.09 -8.11 6.49
CA THR A 114 -15.38 -8.81 6.46
C THR A 114 -15.15 -10.31 6.35
N LYS A 115 -14.76 -10.97 7.46
CA LYS A 115 -14.82 -12.44 7.53
C LYS A 115 -16.26 -12.97 7.34
N GLN A 116 -17.25 -12.11 7.57
CA GLN A 116 -18.66 -12.40 7.33
C GLN A 116 -19.00 -12.11 5.87
N LYS A 117 -19.44 -13.13 5.12
CA LYS A 117 -20.15 -12.97 3.83
C LYS A 117 -21.18 -11.87 4.02
N ARG A 118 -20.94 -10.67 3.47
CA ARG A 118 -21.99 -9.66 3.40
C ARG A 118 -23.08 -10.25 2.53
N PHE A 119 -24.11 -10.81 3.15
CA PHE A 119 -25.37 -11.04 2.47
C PHE A 119 -25.83 -9.69 1.97
N LYS A 120 -25.72 -9.54 0.65
CA LYS A 120 -26.09 -8.35 -0.11
C LYS A 120 -27.40 -7.82 0.47
N ARG A 121 -27.38 -6.59 1.01
CA ARG A 121 -28.57 -5.94 1.60
C ARG A 121 -29.74 -5.94 0.62
N TRP A 122 -29.46 -5.86 -0.68
CA TRP A 122 -30.46 -5.97 -1.74
C TRP A 122 -31.11 -7.37 -1.82
N LEU A 123 -30.38 -8.44 -1.49
CA LEU A 123 -30.92 -9.81 -1.47
C LEU A 123 -31.95 -9.96 -0.34
N ARG A 124 -31.67 -9.40 0.84
CA ARG A 124 -32.63 -9.33 1.97
C ARG A 124 -33.88 -8.49 1.65
N ARG A 125 -33.75 -7.46 0.81
CA ARG A 125 -34.91 -6.66 0.36
C ARG A 125 -35.80 -7.41 -0.61
N ARG A 126 -35.23 -8.29 -1.45
CA ARG A 126 -36.01 -9.10 -2.40
C ARG A 126 -36.60 -10.37 -1.78
N ASN A 127 -36.03 -10.84 -0.67
CA ASN A 127 -36.57 -11.95 0.12
C ASN A 127 -36.71 -11.52 1.59
N PRO A 128 -37.68 -10.64 1.90
CA PRO A 128 -37.95 -10.25 3.27
C PRO A 128 -38.39 -11.47 4.07
N ASP A 129 -37.94 -11.58 5.32
CA ASP A 129 -38.42 -12.62 6.23
C ASP A 129 -39.92 -12.39 6.45
N PRO A 130 -40.81 -13.35 6.11
CA PRO A 130 -42.24 -13.20 6.29
C PRO A 130 -42.62 -12.94 7.76
N ASN A 131 -41.80 -13.36 8.72
CA ASN A 131 -42.03 -13.13 10.15
C ASN A 131 -41.65 -11.70 10.60
N ALA A 132 -40.93 -10.92 9.78
CA ALA A 132 -40.54 -9.56 10.11
C ALA A 132 -41.59 -8.51 9.70
N ILE A 133 -42.63 -8.91 8.96
CA ILE A 133 -43.69 -8.02 8.50
C ILE A 133 -44.86 -8.09 9.50
N HIS A 134 -44.80 -7.29 10.55
CA HIS A 134 -45.94 -7.13 11.45
C HIS A 134 -46.91 -6.10 10.87
N PHE A 135 -48.03 -6.56 10.33
CA PHE A 135 -49.17 -5.69 10.07
C PHE A 135 -49.91 -5.45 11.38
N GLN A 136 -49.87 -4.23 11.89
CA GLN A 136 -50.86 -3.80 12.89
C GLN A 136 -52.17 -3.57 12.14
N GLN A 137 -53.14 -4.47 12.33
CA GLN A 137 -54.53 -4.17 12.01
C GLN A 137 -55.08 -3.31 13.16
N GLU A 138 -55.38 -2.04 12.87
CA GLU A 138 -56.18 -1.21 13.75
C GLU A 138 -57.55 -1.87 13.97
N ARG A 139 -58.00 -1.90 15.23
CA ARG A 139 -59.30 -2.44 15.65
C ARG A 139 -60.41 -1.43 15.41
#